data_AF-A0A2Y9BPL9-F1
#
_entry.id   AF-A0A2Y9BPL9-F1
#
_cell.length_a   1.000
_cell.length_b   1.000
_cell.length_c   1.000
_cell.angle_alpha   90.00
_cell.angle_beta   90.00
_cell.angle_gamma   90.00
#
_symmetry.space_group_name_H-M   'P 1'
#
loop_
_entity.id
_entity.type
_entity.pdbx_description
1 polymer ?
#
loop_
_entity_poly.entity_id
_entity_poly.type
_entity_poly.pdbx_seq_one_letter_code
_entity_poly.pdbx_strand_id
1 'polypeptide(L)'
;MASAPSVYVPLDVNYLRDPRIRRAGPDAELLYLRGLAHAKGGETDGVIYEFDLDVIAVGLSKVPQRVAALVREKAWEEREEGWFITGWFKWNKSTEELRNEKERKRIGAARTNHGKHESKGEGPFSWCPVCTGEVEPAWRTSGR
;
A
#
# COMPACT_ATOMS: atom_id res chain seq x y z
N MET A 1 -1.05 -4.55 26.60
CA MET A 1 -2.07 -3.98 25.68
C MET A 1 -1.64 -4.34 24.27
N ALA A 2 -2.52 -4.91 23.45
CA ALA A 2 -2.17 -5.21 22.05
C ALA A 2 -1.97 -3.89 21.30
N SER A 3 -0.83 -3.71 20.64
CA SER A 3 -0.62 -2.61 19.70
C SER A 3 -1.49 -2.86 18.47
N ALA A 4 -2.03 -1.79 17.91
CA ALA A 4 -2.75 -1.88 16.66
C ALA A 4 -1.78 -2.44 15.58
N PRO A 5 -2.24 -3.34 14.69
CA PRO A 5 -1.46 -3.78 13.52
C PRO A 5 -0.75 -2.63 12.79
N SER A 6 0.40 -2.90 12.17
CA SER A 6 1.17 -1.88 11.45
C SER A 6 0.64 -1.57 10.04
N VAL A 7 -0.22 -2.44 9.47
CA VAL A 7 -0.73 -2.33 8.11
C VAL A 7 -2.25 -2.49 8.10
N TYR A 8 -2.94 -1.56 7.42
CA TYR A 8 -4.39 -1.59 7.22
C TYR A 8 -4.73 -1.24 5.78
N VAL A 9 -5.80 -1.84 5.26
CA VAL A 9 -6.43 -1.42 4.02
C VAL A 9 -7.62 -0.51 4.33
N PRO A 10 -7.72 0.68 3.72
CA PRO A 10 -8.92 1.50 3.83
C PRO A 10 -10.12 0.78 3.22
N LEU A 11 -11.19 0.57 4.01
CA LEU A 11 -12.47 0.05 3.54
C LEU A 11 -13.53 1.13 3.72
N ASP A 12 -14.12 1.59 2.62
CA ASP A 12 -15.26 2.50 2.67
C ASP A 12 -16.47 1.75 3.21
N VAL A 13 -17.02 2.18 4.34
CA VAL A 13 -18.21 1.58 4.96
C VAL A 13 -19.43 1.52 4.03
N ASN A 14 -19.46 2.37 2.99
CA ASN A 14 -20.50 2.36 1.97
C ASN A 14 -20.35 1.20 0.96
N TYR A 15 -19.33 0.35 1.05
CA TYR A 15 -19.16 -0.81 0.17
C TYR A 15 -20.36 -1.75 0.20
N LEU A 16 -21.07 -1.84 1.35
CA LEU A 16 -22.33 -2.58 1.52
C LEU A 16 -23.45 -2.09 0.59
N ARG A 17 -23.33 -0.86 0.07
CA ARG A 17 -24.27 -0.24 -0.89
C ARG A 17 -23.74 -0.28 -2.32
N ASP A 18 -22.52 -0.75 -2.55
CA ASP A 18 -21.95 -0.86 -3.89
C ASP A 18 -22.72 -1.92 -4.69
N PRO A 19 -23.41 -1.54 -5.80
CA PRO A 19 -24.18 -2.49 -6.59
C PRO A 19 -23.30 -3.59 -7.18
N ARG A 20 -22.01 -3.33 -7.42
CA ARG A 20 -21.08 -4.30 -8.00
C ARG A 20 -20.83 -5.46 -7.04
N ILE A 21 -20.58 -5.14 -5.76
CA ILE A 21 -20.36 -6.13 -4.70
C ILE A 21 -21.66 -6.89 -4.42
N ARG A 22 -22.77 -6.17 -4.27
CA ARG A 22 -24.08 -6.80 -3.98
C ARG A 22 -24.54 -7.77 -5.07
N ARG A 23 -24.31 -7.46 -6.34
CA ARG A 23 -24.68 -8.32 -7.47
C ARG A 23 -23.72 -9.50 -7.67
N ALA A 24 -22.46 -9.37 -7.24
CA ALA A 24 -21.49 -10.46 -7.31
C ALA A 24 -21.84 -11.60 -6.33
N GLY A 25 -22.49 -11.27 -5.21
CA GLY A 25 -22.98 -12.21 -4.21
C GLY A 25 -22.04 -12.36 -3.00
N PRO A 26 -22.50 -12.98 -1.91
CA PRO A 26 -21.83 -12.93 -0.60
C PRO A 26 -20.44 -13.60 -0.58
N ASP A 27 -20.27 -14.74 -1.24
CA ASP A 27 -18.96 -15.40 -1.33
C ASP A 27 -17.96 -14.56 -2.14
N ALA A 28 -18.45 -13.87 -3.18
CA ALA A 28 -17.63 -12.97 -3.99
C ALA A 28 -17.27 -11.69 -3.23
N GLU A 29 -18.18 -11.19 -2.39
CA GLU A 29 -17.90 -10.10 -1.45
C GLU A 29 -16.77 -10.50 -0.47
N LEU A 30 -16.83 -11.70 0.11
CA LEU A 30 -15.77 -12.17 1.00
C LEU A 30 -14.42 -12.26 0.26
N LEU A 31 -14.43 -12.77 -0.98
CA LEU A 31 -13.24 -12.81 -1.82
C LEU A 31 -12.70 -11.40 -2.13
N TYR A 32 -13.58 -10.43 -2.42
CA TYR A 32 -13.21 -9.04 -2.65
C TYR A 32 -12.54 -8.41 -1.42
N LEU A 33 -13.11 -8.58 -0.22
CA LEU A 33 -12.56 -8.06 1.03
C LEU A 33 -11.19 -8.68 1.35
N ARG A 34 -11.03 -9.98 1.12
CA ARG A 34 -9.74 -10.67 1.29
C ARG A 34 -8.71 -10.23 0.26
N GLY A 35 -9.12 -10.01 -0.99
CA GLY A 35 -8.27 -9.44 -2.02
C GLY A 35 -7.75 -8.05 -1.64
N LEU A 36 -8.60 -7.17 -1.09
CA LEU A 36 -8.17 -5.86 -0.58
C LEU A 36 -7.08 -5.98 0.49
N ALA A 37 -7.28 -6.88 1.46
CA ALA A 37 -6.30 -7.10 2.53
C ALA A 37 -4.99 -7.70 1.99
N HIS A 38 -5.07 -8.68 1.10
CA HIS A 38 -3.93 -9.33 0.46
C HIS A 38 -3.10 -8.33 -0.35
N ALA A 39 -3.74 -7.58 -1.24
CA ALA A 39 -3.06 -6.58 -2.07
C ALA A 39 -2.37 -5.49 -1.24
N LYS A 40 -2.97 -5.13 -0.09
CA LYS A 40 -2.38 -4.15 0.82
C LYS A 40 -1.16 -4.72 1.54
N GLY A 41 -1.27 -5.94 2.04
CA GLY A 41 -0.20 -6.62 2.78
C GLY A 41 0.98 -7.00 1.89
N GLY A 42 0.70 -7.38 0.63
CA GLY A 42 1.70 -7.77 -0.35
C GLY A 42 2.31 -6.60 -1.13
N GLU A 43 1.86 -5.35 -0.90
CA GLU A 43 2.30 -4.18 -1.67
C GLU A 43 2.19 -4.43 -3.19
N THR A 44 1.06 -4.97 -3.66
CA THR A 44 0.86 -5.36 -5.09
C THR A 44 0.12 -4.32 -5.91
N ASP A 45 -0.07 -3.11 -5.37
CA ASP A 45 -0.79 -2.04 -6.05
C ASP A 45 -2.21 -2.40 -6.52
N GLY A 46 -2.89 -3.26 -5.76
CA GLY A 46 -4.26 -3.68 -6.05
C GLY A 46 -4.35 -4.85 -7.04
N VAL A 47 -3.22 -5.45 -7.42
CA VAL A 47 -3.16 -6.66 -8.24
C VAL A 47 -3.30 -7.90 -7.37
N ILE A 48 -4.12 -8.83 -7.80
CA ILE A 48 -4.25 -10.19 -7.28
C ILE A 48 -3.71 -11.11 -8.36
N TYR A 49 -2.56 -11.73 -8.10
CA TYR A 49 -1.98 -12.68 -9.03
C TYR A 49 -2.75 -14.00 -9.02
N GLU A 50 -2.75 -14.71 -10.14
CA GLU A 50 -3.45 -16.01 -10.25
C GLU A 50 -2.97 -17.00 -9.18
N PHE A 51 -1.67 -17.05 -8.91
CA PHE A 51 -1.07 -17.94 -7.91
C PHE A 51 -1.42 -17.57 -6.47
N ASP A 52 -1.93 -16.36 -6.20
CA ASP A 52 -2.36 -15.93 -4.85
C ASP A 52 -3.83 -16.31 -4.56
N LEU A 53 -4.56 -16.78 -5.58
CA LEU A 53 -5.99 -17.03 -5.48
C LEU A 53 -6.31 -18.13 -4.45
N ASP A 54 -5.44 -19.12 -4.30
CA ASP A 54 -5.56 -20.20 -3.32
C ASP A 54 -5.46 -19.70 -1.87
N VAL A 55 -4.61 -18.70 -1.61
CA VAL A 55 -4.44 -18.05 -0.31
C VAL A 55 -5.68 -17.21 0.05
N ILE A 56 -6.17 -16.39 -0.86
CA ILE A 56 -7.30 -15.49 -0.56
C ILE A 56 -8.66 -16.21 -0.58
N ALA A 57 -8.76 -17.33 -1.30
CA ALA A 57 -10.02 -18.06 -1.44
C ALA A 57 -10.20 -19.19 -0.41
N VAL A 58 -9.33 -19.31 0.59
CA VAL A 58 -9.42 -20.38 1.61
C VAL A 58 -10.83 -20.50 2.21
N GLY A 59 -11.40 -21.71 2.10
CA GLY A 59 -12.73 -22.02 2.61
C GLY A 59 -13.89 -21.57 1.72
N LEU A 60 -13.63 -20.93 0.57
CA LEU A 60 -14.65 -20.66 -0.44
C LEU A 60 -14.82 -21.86 -1.38
N SER A 61 -16.05 -22.08 -1.81
CA SER A 61 -16.36 -23.02 -2.88
C SER A 61 -16.57 -22.28 -4.20
N LYS A 62 -16.40 -22.99 -5.32
CA LYS A 62 -16.69 -22.45 -6.66
C LYS A 62 -15.94 -21.13 -6.94
N VAL A 63 -14.67 -21.08 -6.56
CA VAL A 63 -13.81 -19.88 -6.65
C VAL A 63 -13.79 -19.28 -8.05
N PRO A 64 -13.64 -20.04 -9.15
CA PRO A 64 -13.70 -19.48 -10.50
C PRO A 64 -15.00 -18.73 -10.79
N GLN A 65 -16.14 -19.22 -10.28
CA GLN A 65 -17.43 -18.56 -10.43
C GLN A 65 -17.53 -17.27 -9.60
N ARG A 66 -16.81 -17.17 -8.47
CA ARG A 66 -16.74 -15.95 -7.65
C ARG A 66 -15.88 -14.88 -8.30
N VAL A 67 -14.73 -15.27 -8.84
CA VAL A 67 -13.88 -14.40 -9.66
C VAL A 67 -14.67 -13.89 -10.88
N ALA A 68 -15.30 -14.79 -11.63
CA ALA A 68 -16.11 -14.41 -12.79
C ALA A 68 -17.27 -13.46 -12.40
N ALA A 69 -17.86 -13.62 -11.22
CA ALA A 69 -18.88 -12.69 -10.72
C ALA A 69 -18.30 -11.30 -10.42
N LEU A 70 -17.11 -11.20 -9.80
CA LEU A 70 -16.44 -9.93 -9.54
C LEU A 70 -16.03 -9.22 -10.83
N VAL A 71 -15.54 -9.97 -11.83
CA VAL A 71 -15.20 -9.44 -13.15
C VAL A 71 -16.46 -8.97 -13.89
N ARG A 72 -17.52 -9.78 -13.92
CA ARG A 72 -18.81 -9.43 -14.55
C ARG A 72 -19.36 -8.10 -14.02
N GLU A 73 -19.32 -7.93 -12.70
CA GLU A 73 -19.82 -6.70 -12.05
C GLU A 73 -18.78 -5.56 -12.02
N LYS A 74 -17.61 -5.73 -12.64
CA LYS A 74 -16.52 -4.73 -12.70
C LYS A 74 -16.00 -4.32 -11.31
N ALA A 75 -16.16 -5.20 -10.32
CA ALA A 75 -15.49 -5.06 -9.03
C ALA A 75 -13.99 -5.38 -9.19
N TRP A 76 -13.69 -6.38 -10.02
CA TRP A 76 -12.35 -6.70 -10.51
C TRP A 76 -12.27 -6.51 -12.02
N GLU A 77 -11.05 -6.35 -12.52
CA GLU A 77 -10.72 -6.26 -13.94
C GLU A 77 -9.66 -7.31 -14.29
N GLU A 78 -9.84 -8.03 -15.39
CA GLU A 78 -8.85 -9.02 -15.84
C GLU A 78 -7.55 -8.33 -16.31
N ARG A 79 -6.43 -8.98 -15.99
CA ARG A 79 -5.06 -8.61 -16.37
C ARG A 79 -4.32 -9.87 -16.80
N GLU A 80 -3.18 -9.70 -17.45
CA GLU A 80 -2.38 -10.81 -17.97
C GLU A 80 -1.99 -11.82 -16.87
N GLU A 81 -1.62 -11.33 -15.69
CA GLU A 81 -1.12 -12.18 -14.58
C GLU A 81 -2.16 -12.43 -13.47
N GLY A 82 -3.42 -12.03 -13.68
CA GLY A 82 -4.49 -12.16 -12.69
C GLY A 82 -5.56 -11.07 -12.79
N TRP A 83 -5.84 -10.39 -11.68
CA TRP A 83 -6.92 -9.41 -11.61
C TRP A 83 -6.51 -8.12 -10.89
N PHE A 84 -7.08 -7.00 -11.31
CA PHE A 84 -6.93 -5.71 -10.66
C PHE A 84 -8.20 -5.32 -9.91
N ILE A 85 -8.07 -4.82 -8.68
CA ILE A 85 -9.19 -4.35 -7.87
C ILE A 85 -9.61 -2.95 -8.34
N THR A 86 -10.79 -2.86 -8.96
CA THR A 86 -11.28 -1.60 -9.52
C THR A 86 -11.45 -0.52 -8.46
N GLY A 87 -10.79 0.63 -8.66
CA GLY A 87 -10.84 1.76 -7.74
C GLY A 87 -9.84 1.72 -6.59
N TRP A 88 -8.86 0.79 -6.62
CA TRP A 88 -7.81 0.67 -5.62
C TRP A 88 -7.14 2.02 -5.26
N PHE A 89 -6.69 2.75 -6.29
CA PHE A 89 -5.96 4.02 -6.12
C PHE A 89 -6.82 5.21 -5.66
N LYS A 90 -8.15 5.04 -5.52
CA LYS A 90 -9.00 6.08 -4.94
C LYS A 90 -8.66 6.33 -3.47
N TRP A 91 -8.23 5.28 -2.77
CA TRP A 91 -7.98 5.31 -1.33
C TRP A 91 -6.59 4.81 -0.94
N ASN A 92 -5.86 4.18 -1.87
CA ASN A 92 -4.53 3.66 -1.64
C ASN A 92 -3.50 4.39 -2.50
N LYS A 93 -2.41 4.82 -1.87
CA LYS A 93 -1.20 5.26 -2.59
C LYS A 93 -0.54 4.06 -3.26
N SER A 94 0.13 4.30 -4.37
CA SER A 94 0.96 3.26 -4.99
C SER A 94 2.16 2.90 -4.13
N THR A 95 2.74 1.73 -4.36
CA THR A 95 3.99 1.30 -3.73
C THR A 95 5.10 2.30 -3.96
N GLU A 96 5.20 2.83 -5.17
CA GLU A 96 6.18 3.83 -5.56
C GLU A 96 5.97 5.15 -4.80
N GLU A 97 4.73 5.63 -4.68
CA GLU A 97 4.42 6.79 -3.86
C GLU A 97 4.82 6.56 -2.40
N LEU A 98 4.47 5.41 -1.83
CA LEU A 98 4.82 5.04 -0.45
C LEU A 98 6.33 4.98 -0.25
N ARG A 99 7.09 4.41 -1.18
CA ARG A 99 8.56 4.39 -1.17
C ARG A 99 9.12 5.81 -1.19
N ASN A 100 8.60 6.67 -2.06
CA ASN A 100 8.99 8.07 -2.14
C ASN A 100 8.63 8.86 -0.87
N GLU A 101 7.52 8.56 -0.20
CA GLU A 101 7.23 9.18 1.11
C GLU A 101 8.19 8.72 2.20
N LYS A 102 8.49 7.41 2.25
CA LYS A 102 9.46 6.84 3.20
C LYS A 102 10.83 7.47 2.99
N GLU A 103 11.26 7.63 1.74
CA GLU A 103 12.55 8.24 1.41
C GLU A 103 12.61 9.73 1.78
N ARG A 104 11.57 10.51 1.43
CA ARG A 104 11.49 11.93 1.83
C ARG A 104 11.52 12.08 3.35
N LYS A 105 10.83 11.21 4.09
CA LYS A 105 10.87 11.20 5.57
C LYS A 105 12.25 10.84 6.09
N ARG A 106 12.94 9.85 5.50
CA ARG A 106 14.32 9.47 5.85
C ARG A 106 15.27 10.65 5.68
N ILE A 107 15.22 11.31 4.52
CA ILE A 107 16.03 12.50 4.20
C ILE A 107 15.73 13.65 5.16
N GLY A 108 14.45 13.94 5.41
CA GLY A 108 14.03 14.99 6.34
C GLY A 108 14.52 14.72 7.77
N ALA A 109 14.38 13.49 8.26
CA ALA A 109 14.88 13.09 9.56
C ALA A 109 16.41 13.20 9.66
N ALA A 110 17.15 12.79 8.62
CA ALA A 110 18.60 12.95 8.58
C ALA A 110 19.01 14.43 8.70
N ARG A 111 18.35 15.33 7.98
CA ARG A 111 18.58 16.79 8.06
C ARG A 111 18.24 17.36 9.44
N THR A 112 17.11 17.00 10.02
CA THR A 112 16.71 17.47 11.35
C THR A 112 17.68 16.97 12.43
N ASN A 113 18.07 15.70 12.38
CA ASN A 113 19.06 15.15 13.31
C ASN A 113 20.43 15.80 13.12
N HIS A 114 20.79 16.11 11.87
CA HIS A 114 22.01 16.85 11.57
C HIS A 114 22.06 18.23 12.23
N GLY A 115 21.04 19.06 12.00
CA GLY A 115 20.96 20.40 12.59
C GLY A 115 20.97 20.38 14.13
N LYS A 116 20.41 19.34 14.76
CA LYS A 116 20.43 19.18 16.22
C LYS A 116 21.84 18.95 16.78
N HIS A 117 22.69 18.19 16.10
CA HIS A 117 24.06 17.99 16.58
C HIS A 117 24.97 19.16 16.14
N GLU A 118 24.75 19.74 14.96
CA GLU A 118 25.46 20.95 14.50
C GLU A 118 25.25 22.13 15.46
N SER A 119 24.02 22.39 15.89
CA SER A 119 23.69 23.43 16.88
C SER A 119 24.32 23.21 18.25
N LYS A 120 24.76 21.99 18.57
CA LYS A 120 25.52 21.66 19.77
C LYS A 120 27.03 21.69 19.56
N GLY A 121 27.50 21.96 18.33
CA GLY A 121 28.90 21.84 17.96
C GLY A 121 29.41 20.39 17.98
N GLU A 122 28.51 19.41 17.89
CA GLU A 122 28.84 17.99 17.90
C GLU A 122 29.04 17.47 16.47
N GLY A 123 30.08 16.65 16.27
CA GLY A 123 30.42 16.04 14.98
C GLY A 123 31.68 16.64 14.32
N PRO A 124 32.02 16.23 13.08
CA PRO A 124 31.23 15.37 12.19
C PRO A 124 31.16 13.92 12.67
N PHE A 125 30.05 13.24 12.35
CA PHE A 125 29.84 11.83 12.66
C PHE A 125 29.90 10.97 11.40
N SER A 126 30.61 9.85 11.45
CA SER A 126 30.70 8.88 10.35
C SER A 126 29.38 8.16 10.03
N TRP A 127 28.41 8.23 10.94
CA TRP A 127 27.08 7.62 10.78
C TRP A 127 25.99 8.62 10.41
N CYS A 128 26.29 9.92 10.37
CA CYS A 128 25.31 10.94 10.01
C CYS A 128 25.27 11.08 8.48
N PRO A 129 24.14 10.76 7.80
CA PRO A 129 24.07 10.79 6.33
C PRO A 129 24.36 12.16 5.72
N VAL A 130 24.14 13.25 6.48
CA VAL A 130 24.48 14.61 6.02
C VAL A 130 25.98 14.89 6.15
N CYS A 131 26.63 14.40 7.22
CA CYS A 131 28.09 14.52 7.39
C CYS A 131 28.86 13.66 6.39
N THR A 132 28.34 12.48 6.03
CA THR A 132 28.97 11.60 5.05
C THR A 132 28.73 12.04 3.59
N GLY A 133 27.82 12.99 3.37
CA GLY A 133 27.47 13.50 2.04
C GLY A 133 26.44 12.65 1.28
N GLU A 134 25.89 11.60 1.90
CA GLU A 134 24.80 10.79 1.33
C GLU A 134 23.49 11.59 1.20
N VAL A 135 23.28 12.58 2.07
CA VAL A 135 22.11 13.47 2.07
C VAL A 135 22.57 14.92 2.02
N GLU A 136 22.10 15.67 1.02
CA GLU A 136 22.43 17.09 0.94
C GLU A 136 21.87 17.90 2.12
N PRO A 137 22.63 18.85 2.69
CA PRO A 137 22.19 19.70 3.78
C PRO A 137 21.10 20.68 3.32
N ALA A 138 20.23 21.08 4.25
CA ALA A 138 19.03 21.87 3.95
C ALA A 138 19.32 23.22 3.27
N TRP A 139 20.46 23.86 3.58
CA TRP A 139 20.84 25.17 3.02
C TRP A 139 21.32 25.13 1.56
N ARG A 140 21.67 23.95 1.01
CA ARG A 140 22.00 23.81 -0.42
C ARG A 140 20.78 23.70 -1.32
N THR A 141 19.67 23.19 -0.78
CA THR A 141 18.42 22.99 -1.55
C THR A 141 17.56 24.24 -1.71
N SER A 142 17.86 25.35 -1.00
CA SER A 142 17.08 26.60 -1.04
C SER A 142 17.53 27.59 -2.14
N GLY A 143 18.47 27.21 -2.99
CA GLY A 143 18.93 28.03 -4.13
C GLY A 143 18.37 27.54 -5.46
N ARG A 144 17.06 27.71 -5.68
CA ARG A 144 16.45 27.67 -7.02
C ARG A 144 15.23 28.57 -7.07
#